data_AF-A0A1G5R4P8-F1
#
_entry.id   AF-A0A1G5R4P8-F1
#
_cell.length_a   1.000
_cell.length_b   1.000
_cell.length_c   1.000
_cell.angle_alpha   90.00
_cell.angle_beta   90.00
_cell.angle_gamma   90.00
#
_symmetry.space_group_name_H-M   'P 1'
#
loop_
_entity.id
_entity.type
_entity.pdbx_description
1 polymer ?
#
loop_
_entity_poly.entity_id
_entity_poly.type
_entity_poly.pdbx_seq_one_letter_code
_entity_poly.pdbx_strand_id
1 'polypeptide(L)'
;MNRQYPLLDNLMYAYFNQDYEIISGPELDDVIDDFFSNTSNRMKREVIKEINTFICNSKDIEKEFYFIYSDADVFPEIWHLTALEFLEHVSKKAQNFLNEHTEQDE
;
A
#
# COMPACT_ATOMS: atom_id res chain seq x y z
N MET A 1 2.27 -18.26 8.02
CA MET A 1 1.40 -17.75 6.94
C MET A 1 2.20 -17.74 5.66
N ASN A 2 1.67 -18.27 4.56
CA ASN A 2 2.25 -18.02 3.24
C ASN A 2 1.91 -16.57 2.89
N ARG A 3 2.91 -15.68 2.95
CA ARG A 3 2.75 -14.26 2.60
C ARG A 3 2.55 -14.16 1.09
N GLN A 4 1.30 -14.09 0.66
CA GLN A 4 0.93 -14.03 -0.76
C GLN A 4 1.27 -12.66 -1.37
N TYR A 5 1.35 -11.62 -0.54
CA TYR A 5 1.58 -10.23 -0.93
C TYR A 5 2.62 -9.58 0.00
N PRO A 6 3.90 -9.99 -0.05
CA PRO A 6 4.88 -9.61 0.95
C PRO A 6 5.15 -8.10 1.06
N LEU A 7 4.96 -7.32 -0.02
CA LEU A 7 5.15 -5.87 0.04
C LEU A 7 3.90 -5.16 0.55
N LEU A 8 2.70 -5.65 0.21
CA LEU A 8 1.46 -5.17 0.85
C LEU A 8 1.42 -5.54 2.33
N ASP A 9 1.86 -6.75 2.71
CA ASP A 9 2.03 -7.13 4.11
C ASP A 9 2.95 -6.15 4.83
N ASN A 10 4.07 -5.78 4.20
CA ASN A 10 4.99 -4.82 4.79
C ASN A 10 4.37 -3.42 4.92
N LEU A 11 3.62 -2.97 3.91
CA LEU A 11 2.88 -1.70 3.99
C LEU A 11 1.91 -1.71 5.17
N MET A 12 1.06 -2.74 5.25
CA MET A 12 0.01 -2.83 6.27
C MET A 12 0.56 -2.98 7.69
N TYR A 13 1.55 -3.87 7.89
CA TYR A 13 2.03 -4.17 9.25
C TYR A 13 3.19 -3.31 9.72
N ALA A 14 3.97 -2.70 8.82
CA ALA A 14 5.13 -1.89 9.22
C ALA A 14 4.85 -0.38 9.15
N TYR A 15 4.02 0.08 8.22
CA TYR A 15 3.75 1.51 8.02
C TYR A 15 2.38 1.95 8.53
N PHE A 16 1.32 1.17 8.26
CA PHE A 16 -0.01 1.36 8.86
C PHE A 16 -0.08 0.76 10.29
N ASN A 17 0.92 1.10 11.11
CA ASN A 17 1.01 0.69 12.50
C ASN A 17 0.34 1.74 13.42
N GLN A 18 0.15 1.42 14.70
CA GLN A 18 -0.47 2.32 15.69
C GLN A 18 0.22 3.69 15.89
N ASP A 19 1.50 3.81 15.53
CA ASP A 19 2.36 4.97 15.73
C ASP A 19 2.57 5.77 14.42
N TYR A 20 1.80 5.47 13.36
CA TYR A 20 1.96 6.07 12.03
C TYR A 20 1.93 7.61 12.04
N GLU A 21 1.07 8.21 12.87
CA GLU A 21 0.92 9.67 12.98
C GLU A 21 2.22 10.34 13.44
N ILE A 22 3.00 9.65 14.27
CA ILE A 22 4.27 10.15 14.82
C ILE A 22 5.43 9.87 13.86
N ILE A 23 5.42 8.71 13.20
CA ILE A 23 6.53 8.23 12.38
C ILE A 23 6.48 8.82 10.97
N SER A 24 5.33 8.74 10.32
CA SER A 24 5.15 9.14 8.92
C SER A 24 4.36 10.44 8.81
N GLY A 25 3.24 10.54 9.53
CA GLY A 25 2.36 11.71 9.54
C GLY A 25 0.87 11.33 9.62
N PRO A 26 -0.02 12.30 9.90
CA PRO A 26 -1.44 12.03 10.11
C PRO A 26 -2.22 11.70 8.82
N GLU A 27 -1.73 12.11 7.66
CA GLU A 27 -2.44 11.93 6.39
C GLU A 27 -2.10 10.57 5.77
N LEU A 28 -3.06 10.00 5.02
CA LEU A 28 -2.88 8.74 4.29
C LEU A 28 -1.62 8.78 3.40
N ASP A 29 -1.45 9.90 2.70
CA ASP A 29 -0.34 10.10 1.78
C ASP A 29 1.00 10.18 2.51
N ASP A 30 1.06 10.66 3.75
CA ASP A 30 2.30 10.70 4.53
C ASP A 30 2.84 9.28 4.76
N VAL A 31 1.95 8.35 5.13
CA VAL A 31 2.29 6.93 5.37
C VAL A 31 2.71 6.23 4.08
N ILE A 32 1.97 6.45 2.99
CA ILE A 32 2.26 5.85 1.68
C ILE A 32 3.57 6.41 1.10
N ASP A 33 3.81 7.70 1.24
CA ASP A 33 5.02 8.37 0.74
C ASP A 33 6.25 7.96 1.53
N ASP A 34 6.13 7.76 2.84
CA ASP A 34 7.21 7.22 3.67
C ASP A 34 7.59 5.79 3.23
N PHE A 35 6.60 4.93 2.98
CA PHE A 35 6.87 3.59 2.41
C PHE A 35 7.57 3.67 1.05
N PHE A 36 7.08 4.50 0.13
CA PHE A 36 7.66 4.57 -1.21
C PHE A 36 9.00 5.28 -1.27
N SER A 37 9.26 6.24 -0.38
CA SER A 37 10.58 6.88 -0.25
C SER A 37 11.66 5.89 0.20
N ASN A 38 11.28 4.85 0.94
CA ASN A 38 12.18 3.82 1.45
C ASN A 38 12.23 2.54 0.60
N THR A 39 11.60 2.51 -0.57
CA THR A 39 11.58 1.33 -1.46
C THR A 39 12.22 1.59 -2.82
N SER A 40 12.87 0.56 -3.39
CA SER A 40 13.46 0.65 -4.73
C SER A 40 12.41 0.69 -5.83
N ASN A 41 12.75 1.22 -7.03
CA ASN A 41 11.86 1.19 -8.21
C ASN A 41 11.42 -0.23 -8.58
N ARG A 42 12.23 -1.25 -8.30
CA ARG A 42 11.82 -2.66 -8.46
C ARG A 42 10.68 -3.00 -7.50
N MET A 43 10.81 -2.65 -6.22
CA MET A 43 9.77 -2.91 -5.22
C MET A 43 8.49 -2.14 -5.52
N LYS A 44 8.56 -0.88 -5.95
CA LYS A 44 7.40 -0.11 -6.40
C LYS A 44 6.60 -0.82 -7.50
N ARG A 45 7.30 -1.36 -8.51
CA ARG A 45 6.68 -2.18 -9.57
C ARG A 45 6.09 -3.49 -9.06
N GLU A 46 6.70 -4.13 -8.07
CA GLU A 46 6.16 -5.34 -7.45
C GLU A 46 4.91 -5.05 -6.59
N VAL A 47 4.84 -3.91 -5.87
CA VAL A 47 3.62 -3.48 -5.16
C VAL A 47 2.44 -3.36 -6.12
N ILE A 48 2.63 -2.72 -7.27
CA ILE A 48 1.59 -2.61 -8.31
C ILE A 48 1.13 -4.01 -8.77
N LYS A 49 2.06 -4.96 -8.94
CA LYS A 49 1.72 -6.35 -9.32
C LYS A 49 0.97 -7.08 -8.22
N GLU A 50 1.38 -6.92 -6.97
CA GLU A 50 0.71 -7.53 -5.81
C GLU A 50 -0.73 -7.02 -5.71
N ILE A 51 -0.94 -5.70 -5.82
CA ILE A 51 -2.26 -5.06 -5.84
C ILE A 51 -3.12 -5.59 -6.99
N ASN A 52 -2.60 -5.59 -8.22
CA ASN A 52 -3.33 -6.09 -9.37
C ASN A 52 -3.69 -7.58 -9.22
N THR A 53 -2.79 -8.38 -8.65
CA THR A 53 -3.03 -9.80 -8.38
C THR A 53 -4.09 -9.99 -7.29
N PHE A 54 -4.06 -9.15 -6.25
CA PHE A 54 -5.07 -9.12 -5.19
C PHE A 54 -6.46 -8.83 -5.79
N ILE A 55 -6.59 -7.72 -6.51
CA ILE A 55 -7.85 -7.27 -7.09
C ILE A 55 -8.40 -8.30 -8.09
N CYS A 56 -7.58 -8.82 -9.00
CA CYS A 56 -8.03 -9.77 -10.03
C CYS A 56 -8.47 -11.13 -9.47
N ASN A 57 -7.88 -11.58 -8.35
CA ASN A 57 -8.20 -12.87 -7.76
C ASN A 57 -9.33 -12.79 -6.72
N SER A 58 -9.61 -11.59 -6.20
CA SER A 58 -10.62 -11.38 -5.18
C SER A 58 -12.02 -11.38 -5.77
N LYS A 59 -12.92 -12.19 -5.18
CA LYS A 59 -14.35 -12.14 -5.51
C LYS A 59 -15.07 -10.99 -4.79
N ASP A 60 -14.57 -10.64 -3.61
CA ASP A 60 -15.09 -9.61 -2.73
C ASP A 60 -13.88 -8.97 -2.03
N ILE A 61 -13.39 -7.87 -2.60
CA ILE A 61 -12.13 -7.22 -2.22
C ILE A 61 -12.17 -6.76 -0.77
N GLU A 62 -13.29 -6.19 -0.33
CA GLU A 62 -13.46 -5.70 1.04
C GLU A 62 -13.36 -6.83 2.06
N LYS A 63 -14.06 -7.95 1.82
CA LYS A 63 -13.99 -9.10 2.73
C LYS A 63 -12.63 -9.77 2.73
N GLU A 64 -12.01 -9.92 1.56
CA GLU A 64 -10.72 -10.58 1.43
C GLU A 64 -9.59 -9.75 2.06
N PHE A 65 -9.63 -8.43 1.88
CA PHE A 65 -8.69 -7.49 2.51
C PHE A 65 -8.81 -7.54 4.02
N TYR A 66 -10.04 -7.42 4.54
CA TYR A 66 -10.29 -7.51 5.97
C TYR A 66 -9.89 -8.88 6.54
N PHE A 67 -10.11 -9.97 5.81
CA PHE A 67 -9.70 -11.31 6.25
C PHE A 67 -8.19 -11.47 6.33
N ILE A 68 -7.44 -10.93 5.37
CA ILE A 68 -5.98 -11.04 5.31
C ILE A 68 -5.30 -10.12 6.33
N TYR A 69 -5.85 -8.93 6.55
CA TYR A 69 -5.25 -7.89 7.40
C TYR A 69 -6.03 -7.66 8.70
N SER A 70 -6.83 -8.65 9.16
CA SER A 70 -7.72 -8.50 10.31
C SER A 70 -7.04 -8.09 11.62
N ASP A 71 -5.72 -8.32 11.73
CA ASP A 71 -4.86 -7.99 12.86
C ASP A 71 -3.92 -6.80 12.59
N ALA A 72 -4.12 -6.04 11.51
CA ALA A 72 -3.46 -4.76 11.30
C ALA A 72 -3.95 -3.70 12.30
N ASP A 73 -3.08 -2.76 12.63
CA ASP A 73 -3.40 -1.72 13.62
C ASP A 73 -4.32 -0.64 13.05
N VAL A 74 -4.10 -0.28 11.78
CA VAL A 74 -4.81 0.82 11.11
C VAL A 74 -5.32 0.37 9.75
N PHE A 75 -6.57 0.73 9.46
CA PHE A 75 -7.25 0.38 8.23
C PHE A 75 -7.67 1.64 7.45
N PRO A 76 -7.83 1.57 6.12
CA PRO A 76 -8.14 2.72 5.27
C PRO A 76 -9.45 3.46 5.61
N GLU A 77 -10.37 2.84 6.34
CA GLU A 77 -11.66 3.42 6.72
C GLU A 77 -11.53 4.69 7.58
N ILE A 78 -10.40 4.87 8.30
CA ILE A 78 -10.18 6.10 9.07
C ILE A 78 -10.01 7.33 8.16
N TRP A 79 -9.61 7.13 6.90
CA TRP A 79 -9.58 8.15 5.85
C TRP A 79 -10.80 8.06 4.91
N HIS A 80 -11.87 7.36 5.33
CA HIS A 80 -13.11 7.20 4.57
C HIS A 80 -12.96 6.50 3.22
N LEU A 81 -12.00 5.59 3.10
CA LEU A 81 -11.77 4.78 1.89
C LEU A 81 -12.20 3.34 2.10
N THR A 82 -12.72 2.73 1.03
CA THR A 82 -12.84 1.27 0.90
C THR A 82 -11.46 0.64 0.67
N ALA A 83 -11.35 -0.69 0.86
CA ALA A 83 -10.12 -1.41 0.57
C ALA A 83 -9.74 -1.30 -0.91
N LEU A 84 -10.71 -1.35 -1.83
CA LEU A 84 -10.44 -1.15 -3.26
C LEU A 84 -9.88 0.26 -3.53
N GLU A 85 -10.52 1.31 -3.04
CA GLU A 85 -10.06 2.69 -3.24
C GLU A 85 -8.65 2.90 -2.67
N PHE A 86 -8.38 2.33 -1.49
CA PHE A 86 -7.05 2.34 -0.89
C PHE A 86 -6.01 1.66 -1.79
N LEU A 87 -6.28 0.43 -2.25
CA LEU A 87 -5.37 -0.32 -3.11
C LEU A 87 -5.09 0.40 -4.44
N GLU A 88 -6.13 0.97 -5.07
CA GLU A 88 -5.98 1.76 -6.29
C GLU A 88 -5.15 3.03 -6.05
N HIS A 89 -5.35 3.69 -4.91
CA HIS A 89 -4.60 4.87 -4.53
C HIS A 89 -3.11 4.57 -4.28
N VAL A 90 -2.79 3.50 -3.54
CA VAL A 90 -1.41 3.03 -3.34
C VAL A 90 -0.74 2.70 -4.68
N SER A 91 -1.45 2.01 -5.58
CA SER A 91 -0.95 1.68 -6.93
C SER A 91 -0.65 2.94 -7.74
N LYS A 92 -1.54 3.94 -7.69
CA LYS A 92 -1.35 5.24 -8.36
C LYS A 92 -0.14 5.99 -7.80
N LYS A 93 0.02 6.04 -6.47
CA LYS A 93 1.19 6.66 -5.83
C LYS A 93 2.48 5.97 -6.25
N ALA A 94 2.53 4.64 -6.25
CA ALA A 94 3.68 3.88 -6.74
C ALA A 94 4.06 4.25 -8.18
N GLN A 95 3.05 4.40 -9.06
CA GLN A 95 3.27 4.82 -10.45
C GLN A 95 3.80 6.25 -10.56
N ASN A 96 3.31 7.18 -9.74
CA ASN A 96 3.80 8.56 -9.72
C ASN A 96 5.28 8.63 -9.33
N PHE A 97 5.68 7.95 -8.25
CA PHE A 97 7.09 7.84 -7.85
C PHE A 97 7.97 7.26 -8.96
N LEU A 98 7.47 6.25 -9.68
CA LEU A 98 8.21 5.67 -10.80
C LEU A 98 8.40 6.68 -11.93
N ASN A 99 7.37 7.47 -12.24
CA ASN A 99 7.41 8.47 -13.31
C ASN A 99 8.37 9.61 -12.98
N GLU A 100 8.32 10.16 -11.76
CA GLU A 100 9.17 11.25 -11.29
C GLU A 100 10.67 10.93 -11.35
N HIS A 101 11.03 9.65 -11.15
CA HIS A 101 12.42 9.20 -11.22
C HIS A 101 12.87 8.70 -12.61
N THR A 102 12.00 8.73 -13.62
CA THR A 102 12.40 8.48 -15.02
C THR A 102 12.90 9.75 -15.71
N GLU A 103 12.48 10.93 -15.24
CA GLU A 103 12.86 12.23 -15.82
C GLU A 103 14.27 12.71 -15.41
N GLN A 104 14.95 12.01 -14.49
CA GLN A 104 16.30 12.36 -14.06
C GLN A 104 17.41 11.64 -14.85
N ASP A 105 17.06 10.73 -15.76
CA ASP A 105 17.98 9.92 -16.57
C ASP A 105 17.93 10.25 -18.09
N GLU A 106 17.30 11.36 -18.50
CA GLU A 106 17.37 11.94 -19.87
C GLU A 106 18.11 13.28 -19.89
#